data_AF-A0A7X7PDC9-F1
#
_entry.id   AF-A0A7X7PDC9-F1
#
_cell.length_a   1.000
_cell.length_b   1.000
_cell.length_c   1.000
_cell.angle_alpha   90.00
_cell.angle_beta   90.00
_cell.angle_gamma   90.00
#
_symmetry.space_group_name_H-M   'P 1'
#
loop_
_entity.id
_entity.type
_entity.pdbx_description
1 polymer ?
#
loop_
_entity_poly.entity_id
_entity_poly.type
_entity_poly.pdbx_seq_one_letter_code
_entity_poly.pdbx_strand_id
1 'polypeptide(L)'
;MVDERPLLPSLDNDPAMAARLRKSLSSLAASVPDPAFKKLVGEVLDGKTDLRSAFDTSTFSSALGPLVANAGEKFADMPDEEREALAEQGRAHVDAEYAAAKAAEAKREEYDPTDDDDYFDNPPPILQ
;
A
#
# COMPACT_ATOMS: atom_id res chain seq x y z
N MET A 1 -15.99 9.34 -10.32
CA MET A 1 -15.45 7.99 -10.11
C MET A 1 -14.08 7.95 -10.80
N VAL A 2 -13.01 8.29 -10.07
CA VAL A 2 -11.63 8.33 -10.61
C VAL A 2 -10.74 7.23 -9.95
N ASP A 3 -11.30 6.48 -9.00
CA ASP A 3 -10.55 5.58 -8.11
C ASP A 3 -10.26 4.17 -8.66
N GLU A 4 -10.75 3.81 -9.84
CA GLU A 4 -10.76 2.39 -10.24
C GLU A 4 -9.59 1.93 -11.13
N ARG A 5 -8.78 2.83 -11.70
CA ARG A 5 -7.61 2.37 -12.47
C ARG A 5 -6.46 2.02 -11.52
N PRO A 6 -6.02 0.77 -11.44
CA PRO A 6 -4.89 0.40 -10.60
C PRO A 6 -3.62 1.01 -11.19
N LEU A 7 -2.74 1.51 -10.32
CA LEU A 7 -1.49 2.16 -10.72
C LEU A 7 -0.55 1.21 -11.51
N LEU A 8 -0.77 -0.08 -11.33
CA LEU A 8 -0.11 -1.17 -12.02
C LEU A 8 -1.17 -2.20 -12.42
N PRO A 9 -1.18 -2.69 -13.68
CA PRO A 9 -2.11 -3.73 -14.13
C PRO A 9 -2.00 -5.05 -13.35
N SER A 10 -0.88 -5.28 -12.66
CA SER A 10 -0.68 -6.47 -11.83
C SER A 10 -1.47 -6.43 -10.51
N LEU A 11 -2.05 -5.28 -10.15
CA LEU A 11 -2.77 -5.09 -8.90
C LEU A 11 -4.30 -5.04 -9.09
N ASP A 12 -4.80 -5.34 -10.29
CA ASP A 12 -6.24 -5.39 -10.60
C ASP A 12 -7.01 -6.29 -9.61
N ASN A 13 -6.40 -7.39 -9.17
CA ASN A 13 -7.00 -8.37 -8.26
C ASN A 13 -6.61 -8.16 -6.79
N ASP A 14 -5.86 -7.11 -6.45
CA ASP A 14 -5.43 -6.79 -5.08
C ASP A 14 -5.66 -5.31 -4.75
N PRO A 15 -6.91 -4.91 -4.45
CA PRO A 15 -7.26 -3.52 -4.17
C PRO A 15 -6.62 -2.99 -2.88
N ALA A 16 -6.32 -3.88 -1.91
CA ALA A 16 -5.65 -3.50 -0.67
C ALA A 16 -4.21 -3.08 -0.95
N MET A 17 -3.48 -3.87 -1.75
CA MET A 17 -2.13 -3.52 -2.18
C MET A 17 -2.12 -2.29 -3.10
N ALA A 18 -3.10 -2.14 -3.98
CA ALA A 18 -3.25 -0.95 -4.81
C ALA A 18 -3.44 0.33 -3.97
N ALA A 19 -4.26 0.27 -2.91
CA ALA A 19 -4.47 1.39 -1.99
C ALA A 19 -3.19 1.71 -1.18
N ARG A 20 -2.47 0.67 -0.72
CA ARG A 20 -1.18 0.83 -0.04
C ARG A 20 -0.15 1.49 -0.94
N LEU A 21 -0.03 1.06 -2.19
CA LEU A 21 0.88 1.63 -3.18
C LEU A 21 0.56 3.10 -3.46
N ARG A 22 -0.73 3.45 -3.61
CA ARG A 22 -1.18 4.85 -3.73
C ARG A 22 -0.73 5.69 -2.55
N LYS A 23 -0.93 5.21 -1.31
CA LYS A 23 -0.50 5.90 -0.10
C LYS A 23 1.01 6.12 -0.08
N SER A 24 1.78 5.09 -0.43
CA SER A 24 3.25 5.18 -0.50
C SER A 24 3.73 6.24 -1.50
N LEU A 25 3.14 6.30 -2.70
CA LEU A 25 3.47 7.33 -3.69
C LEU A 25 3.11 8.73 -3.23
N SER A 26 1.94 8.91 -2.61
CA SER A 26 1.54 10.20 -2.03
C SER A 26 2.52 10.68 -0.96
N SER A 27 2.95 9.78 -0.06
CA SER A 27 3.98 10.09 0.94
C SER A 27 5.32 10.45 0.28
N LEU A 28 5.75 9.70 -0.73
CA LEU A 28 6.99 9.98 -1.44
C LEU A 28 6.97 11.35 -2.14
N ALA A 29 5.86 11.70 -2.80
CA ALA A 29 5.69 13.02 -3.41
C ALA A 29 5.69 14.16 -2.38
N ALA A 30 5.23 13.93 -1.16
CA ALA A 30 5.32 14.91 -0.08
C ALA A 30 6.76 15.14 0.39
N SER A 31 7.57 14.07 0.45
CA SER A 31 8.94 14.11 0.97
C SER A 31 9.97 14.63 -0.03
N VAL A 32 9.77 14.44 -1.33
CA VAL A 32 10.73 14.87 -2.36
C VAL A 32 10.49 16.34 -2.75
N PRO A 33 11.46 17.26 -2.56
CA PRO A 33 11.28 18.68 -2.86
C PRO A 33 11.50 19.04 -4.34
N ASP A 34 11.13 18.16 -5.28
CA ASP A 34 11.20 18.42 -6.72
C ASP A 34 9.80 18.64 -7.32
N PRO A 35 9.48 19.85 -7.84
CA PRO A 35 8.19 20.13 -8.46
C PRO A 35 7.88 19.26 -9.67
N ALA A 36 8.89 18.89 -10.47
CA ALA A 36 8.69 18.06 -11.65
C ALA A 36 8.30 16.64 -11.26
N PHE A 37 8.98 16.06 -10.27
CA PHE A 37 8.62 14.78 -9.66
C PHE A 37 7.21 14.81 -9.06
N LYS A 38 6.84 15.84 -8.29
CA LYS A 38 5.50 15.97 -7.71
C LYS A 38 4.40 15.96 -8.77
N LYS A 39 4.63 16.66 -9.89
CA LYS A 39 3.70 16.68 -11.02
C LYS A 39 3.57 15.29 -11.66
N LEU A 40 4.69 14.61 -11.90
CA LEU A 40 4.71 13.25 -12.46
C LEU A 40 3.93 12.27 -11.57
N VAL A 41 4.17 12.29 -10.25
CA VAL A 41 3.43 11.44 -9.30
C VAL A 41 1.95 11.80 -9.26
N GLY A 42 1.60 13.08 -9.33
CA GLY A 42 0.21 13.52 -9.43
C GLY A 42 -0.49 12.98 -10.68
N GLU A 43 0.18 12.98 -11.83
CA GLU A 43 -0.36 12.39 -13.07
C GLU A 43 -0.58 10.87 -12.94
N VAL A 44 0.29 10.17 -12.20
CA VAL A 44 0.12 8.75 -11.90
C VAL A 44 -1.07 8.51 -10.97
N LEU A 45 -1.19 9.28 -9.89
CA LEU A 45 -2.29 9.14 -8.94
C LEU A 45 -3.65 9.47 -9.56
N ASP A 46 -3.69 10.44 -10.48
CA ASP A 46 -4.87 10.80 -11.28
C ASP A 46 -5.20 9.77 -12.38
N GLY A 47 -4.36 8.77 -12.60
CA GLY A 47 -4.53 7.77 -13.66
C GLY A 47 -4.37 8.33 -15.08
N LYS A 48 -3.65 9.46 -15.23
CA LYS A 48 -3.28 10.05 -16.53
C LYS A 48 -2.09 9.34 -17.16
N THR A 49 -1.24 8.75 -16.32
CA THR A 49 -0.04 7.99 -16.70
C THR A 49 0.07 6.75 -15.83
N ASP A 50 0.52 5.63 -16.40
CA ASP A 50 0.81 4.41 -15.63
C ASP A 50 2.11 4.56 -14.82
N LEU A 51 2.17 3.97 -13.63
CA LEU A 51 3.34 4.06 -12.75
C LEU A 51 4.62 3.57 -13.44
N ARG A 52 4.51 2.50 -14.25
CA ARG A 52 5.65 1.93 -14.97
C ARG A 52 6.23 2.92 -15.98
N SER A 53 5.36 3.56 -16.76
CA SER A 53 5.75 4.59 -17.72
C SER A 53 6.37 5.81 -17.04
N ALA A 54 5.86 6.21 -15.87
CA ALA A 54 6.44 7.29 -15.08
C ALA A 54 7.84 6.93 -14.54
N PHE A 55 8.05 5.69 -14.10
CA PHE A 55 9.33 5.20 -13.60
C PHE A 55 10.44 5.26 -14.67
N ASP A 56 10.10 4.95 -15.92
CA ASP A 56 11.03 4.96 -17.05
C ASP A 56 11.42 6.38 -17.52
N THR A 57 10.87 7.43 -16.91
CA THR A 57 11.21 8.82 -17.26
C THR A 57 12.49 9.29 -16.56
N SER A 58 13.22 10.18 -17.25
CA SER A 58 14.38 10.85 -16.66
C SER A 58 14.01 11.69 -15.44
N THR A 59 12.81 12.27 -15.41
CA THR A 59 12.29 13.05 -14.27
C THR A 59 12.25 12.22 -13.00
N PHE A 60 11.81 10.96 -13.09
CA PHE A 60 11.79 10.06 -11.95
C PHE A 60 13.23 9.71 -11.49
N SER A 61 14.08 9.28 -12.42
CA SER A 61 15.46 8.88 -12.07
C SER A 61 16.31 10.03 -11.54
N SER A 62 16.12 11.25 -12.05
CA SER A 62 16.88 12.42 -11.61
C SER A 62 16.45 12.90 -10.22
N ALA A 63 15.19 12.73 -9.86
CA ALA A 63 14.69 13.10 -8.53
C ALA A 63 15.10 12.09 -7.45
N LEU A 64 15.01 10.78 -7.74
CA LEU A 64 15.27 9.74 -6.73
C LEU A 64 16.71 9.21 -6.74
N GLY A 65 17.40 9.24 -7.87
CA GLY A 65 18.78 8.71 -8.00
C GLY A 65 19.73 9.23 -6.92
N PRO A 66 19.82 10.57 -6.68
CA PRO A 66 20.66 11.12 -5.61
C PRO A 66 20.26 10.65 -4.21
N LEU A 67 18.96 10.50 -3.95
CA LEU A 67 18.46 10.04 -2.65
C LEU A 67 18.85 8.58 -2.39
N VAL A 68 18.73 7.72 -3.40
CA VAL A 68 19.13 6.31 -3.32
C VAL A 68 20.64 6.19 -3.16
N ALA A 69 21.42 6.94 -3.92
CA ALA A 69 22.88 6.95 -3.79
C ALA A 69 23.31 7.35 -2.36
N ASN A 70 22.75 8.45 -1.84
CA ASN A 70 23.06 8.91 -0.49
C ASN A 70 22.61 7.92 0.59
N ALA A 71 21.47 7.26 0.42
CA ALA A 71 21.01 6.22 1.33
C ALA A 71 21.95 5.01 1.32
N GLY A 72 22.43 4.61 0.14
CA GLY A 72 23.40 3.53 -0.02
C GLY A 72 24.74 3.83 0.66
N GLU A 73 25.27 5.05 0.50
CA GLU A 73 26.48 5.50 1.19
C GLU A 73 26.30 5.48 2.72
N LYS A 74 25.22 6.08 3.23
CA LYS A 74 24.91 6.07 4.67
C LYS A 74 24.78 4.66 5.24
N PHE A 75 24.19 3.74 4.48
CA PHE A 75 24.06 2.36 4.89
C PHE A 75 25.40 1.61 4.88
N ALA A 76 26.28 1.91 3.91
CA ALA A 76 27.62 1.33 3.85
C ALA A 76 28.49 1.80 5.03
N ASP A 77 28.35 3.07 5.42
CA ASP A 77 29.08 3.69 6.52
C ASP A 77 28.50 3.36 7.91
N MET A 78 27.34 2.70 7.97
CA MET A 78 26.66 2.36 9.21
C MET A 78 27.40 1.25 9.99
N PRO A 79 27.62 1.41 11.31
CA PRO A 79 28.16 0.36 12.17
C PRO A 79 27.26 -0.88 12.17
N ASP A 80 27.86 -2.06 12.32
CA ASP A 80 27.12 -3.32 12.27
C ASP A 80 26.04 -3.43 13.36
N GLU A 81 26.30 -2.91 14.56
CA GLU A 81 25.33 -2.87 15.65
C GLU A 81 24.10 -2.00 15.30
N GLU A 82 24.31 -0.84 14.67
CA GLU A 82 23.24 0.05 14.23
C GLU A 82 22.45 -0.58 13.06
N ARG A 83 23.15 -1.26 12.17
CA ARG A 83 22.56 -2.01 11.05
C ARG A 83 21.66 -3.15 11.56
N GLU A 84 22.11 -3.88 12.59
CA GLU A 84 21.35 -4.97 13.21
C GLU A 84 20.13 -4.45 13.96
N ALA A 85 20.27 -3.34 14.71
CA ALA A 85 19.15 -2.69 15.38
C ALA A 85 18.07 -2.22 14.38
N LEU A 86 18.46 -1.64 13.25
CA LEU A 86 17.54 -1.27 12.18
C LEU A 86 16.88 -2.48 11.51
N ALA A 87 17.61 -3.58 11.35
CA ALA A 87 17.05 -4.83 10.83
C ALA A 87 16.01 -5.42 11.79
N GLU A 88 16.27 -5.41 13.10
CA GLU A 88 15.33 -5.85 14.12
C GLU A 88 14.08 -4.97 14.18
N GLN A 89 14.25 -3.64 14.14
CA GLN A 89 13.14 -2.70 14.07
C GLN A 89 12.28 -2.94 12.81
N GLY A 90 12.93 -3.18 11.67
CA GLY A 90 12.25 -3.50 10.41
C GLY A 90 11.41 -4.77 10.51
N ARG A 91 11.98 -5.85 11.07
CA ARG A 91 11.26 -7.12 11.29
C ARG A 91 10.04 -6.92 12.17
N ALA A 92 10.21 -6.25 13.31
CA ALA A 92 9.10 -5.97 14.24
C ALA A 92 7.96 -5.19 13.57
N HIS A 93 8.28 -4.22 12.71
CA HIS A 93 7.26 -3.45 12.01
C HIS A 93 6.50 -4.28 10.96
N VAL A 94 7.20 -5.15 10.22
CA VAL A 94 6.59 -6.06 9.24
C VAL A 94 5.69 -7.09 9.94
N ASP A 95 6.16 -7.67 11.04
CA ASP A 95 5.39 -8.64 11.81
C ASP A 95 4.12 -8.02 12.39
N ALA A 96 4.19 -6.79 12.88
CA ALA A 96 3.03 -6.05 13.38
C ALA A 96 2.00 -5.77 12.27
N GLU A 97 2.44 -5.39 11.07
CA GLU A 97 1.55 -5.20 9.92
C GLU A 97 0.88 -6.51 9.49
N TYR A 98 1.63 -7.61 9.47
CA TYR A 98 1.12 -8.93 9.10
C TYR A 98 0.08 -9.42 10.12
N ALA A 99 0.36 -9.27 11.42
CA ALA A 99 -0.58 -9.59 12.49
C ALA A 99 -1.87 -8.76 12.40
N ALA A 100 -1.76 -7.47 12.10
CA ALA A 100 -2.92 -6.58 11.93
C ALA A 100 -3.76 -6.98 10.71
N ALA A 101 -3.13 -7.31 9.58
CA ALA A 101 -3.82 -7.79 8.38
C ALA A 101 -4.58 -9.10 8.66
N LYS A 102 -3.92 -10.06 9.33
CA LYS A 102 -4.54 -11.34 9.71
C LYS A 102 -5.71 -11.17 10.69
N ALA A 103 -5.59 -10.27 11.67
CA ALA A 103 -6.67 -9.97 12.60
C ALA A 103 -7.87 -9.28 11.92
N ALA A 104 -7.63 -8.46 10.90
CA ALA A 104 -8.69 -7.85 10.11
C ALA A 104 -9.42 -8.87 9.21
N GLU A 105 -8.71 -9.89 8.72
CA GLU A 105 -9.27 -11.00 7.95
C GLU A 105 -10.13 -11.91 8.83
N ALA A 106 -9.65 -12.31 10.02
CA ALA A 106 -10.43 -13.11 10.97
C ALA A 106 -11.74 -12.42 11.41
N LYS A 107 -11.72 -11.09 11.57
CA LYS A 107 -12.93 -10.29 11.84
C LYS A 107 -13.91 -10.23 10.68
N ARG A 108 -13.47 -10.44 9.43
CA ARG A 108 -14.38 -10.55 8.28
C ARG A 108 -15.01 -11.93 8.19
N GLU A 109 -14.30 -12.98 8.60
CA GLU A 109 -14.85 -14.34 8.66
C GLU A 109 -15.82 -14.55 9.83
N GLU A 110 -15.72 -13.76 10.91
CA GLU A 110 -16.67 -13.75 12.02
C GLU A 110 -18.01 -13.06 11.68
N TYR A 111 -18.11 -12.37 10.54
CA TYR A 111 -19.39 -11.89 10.01
C TYR A 111 -19.94 -12.93 9.04
N ASP A 112 -20.65 -13.91 9.59
CA ASP A 112 -21.41 -14.89 8.83
C ASP A 112 -22.79 -14.30 8.47
N PRO A 113 -23.09 -13.99 7.20
CA PRO A 113 -24.41 -13.56 6.78
C PRO A 113 -25.41 -14.73 6.63
N THR A 114 -25.03 -15.96 6.98
CA THR A 114 -25.94 -17.12 7.00
C THR A 114 -26.76 -17.26 8.29
N ASP A 115 -26.65 -16.29 9.21
CA ASP A 115 -27.63 -16.11 10.30
C ASP A 115 -29.00 -15.57 9.80
N ASP A 116 -29.25 -15.62 8.48
CA ASP A 116 -30.56 -15.49 7.83
C ASP A 116 -31.25 -16.87 7.61
N ASP A 117 -30.56 -17.99 7.85
CA ASP A 117 -31.10 -19.34 7.61
C ASP A 117 -32.08 -19.81 8.71
N ASP A 118 -32.07 -19.17 9.89
CA ASP A 118 -33.02 -19.43 10.98
C ASP A 118 -34.45 -18.96 10.69
N TYR A 119 -34.65 -18.11 9.67
CA TYR A 119 -35.98 -17.63 9.27
C TYR A 119 -36.83 -18.75 8.63
N PHE A 120 -36.19 -19.71 7.95
CA PHE A 120 -36.89 -20.81 7.28
C PHE A 120 -37.16 -22.02 8.18
N ASP A 121 -36.35 -22.21 9.23
CA ASP A 121 -36.49 -23.36 10.13
C ASP A 121 -37.50 -23.14 11.27
N ASN A 122 -37.86 -21.90 11.62
CA ASN A 122 -38.88 -21.63 12.64
C ASN A 122 -39.70 -20.36 12.37
N PRO A 123 -40.59 -20.36 11.37
CA PRO A 123 -41.44 -19.20 11.10
C PRO A 123 -42.42 -18.96 12.26
N PRO A 124 -42.62 -17.71 12.72
CA PRO A 124 -43.60 -17.41 13.76
C PRO A 124 -45.02 -17.75 13.27
N PRO A 125 -45.93 -18.21 14.16
CA PRO A 125 -47.29 -18.54 13.76
C PRO A 125 -47.99 -17.29 13.23
N ILE A 126 -48.43 -17.35 11.98
CA ILE A 126 -49.24 -16.31 11.36
C ILE A 126 -50.60 -16.35 12.08
N LEU A 127 -50.90 -15.29 12.84
CA LEU A 127 -52.19 -15.09 13.50
C LEU A 127 -53.32 -15.18 12.47
N GLN A 128 -54.22 -16.17 12.62
CA GLN A 128 -55.52 -16.23 11.94
C GLN A 128 -56.58 -15.47 12.71
#